data_AF-A0A139IGR0-F1
#
_entry.id   AF-A0A139IGR0-F1
#
_cell.length_a   1.000
_cell.length_b   1.000
_cell.length_c   1.000
_cell.angle_alpha   90.00
_cell.angle_beta   90.00
_cell.angle_gamma   90.00
#
_symmetry.space_group_name_H-M   'P 1'
#
loop_
_entity.id
_entity.type
_entity.pdbx_description
1 polymer ?
#
loop_
_entity_poly.entity_id
_entity_poly.type
_entity_poly.pdbx_seq_one_letter_code
_entity_poly.pdbx_strand_id
1 'polypeptide(L)'
;MMPDADKASNMQAENEQNALSANERIDRFLTARSTIYRELIGIRKKGWQSVEGDRFFEDQRSVADNADDQTVKYLYRLMKHVGQQLQRATNAFTIKTEGASIDGRRILDMCAAPGGFLGAALEQNPGSQALAFSLPMEVGGHKMLLEPDASATITWADITMFAADMGVEEDIPESHPDHINFLPRQVQDDQKFDLVMCDGKVLRTHSRADYRAQRETRRLSSTQLALGLEHLKSGGTMIILLHKPEMWSSLHLIFEFSKFATIQLFKPPSAHAKRSSFYLVATGIQTEQPEVSRLIAEMKHMWKIATFGTDAEYSAAVRETETGVETVLQQFGERLIKLAGPVWKTQEKKLREAEFNQ
;
A
#
# COMPACT_ATOMS: atom_id res chain seq x y z
N MET A 1 41.29 29.49 25.75
CA MET A 1 40.13 29.36 24.85
C MET A 1 39.75 27.88 24.88
N MET A 2 38.86 27.49 25.80
CA MET A 2 38.36 26.12 25.87
C MET A 2 37.41 25.89 24.68
N PRO A 3 37.55 24.80 23.91
CA PRO A 3 36.51 24.44 22.97
C PRO A 3 35.27 24.00 23.77
N ASP A 4 34.13 24.59 23.44
CA ASP A 4 32.82 24.38 24.05
C ASP A 4 32.50 22.88 24.23
N ALA A 5 32.48 22.40 25.48
CA ALA A 5 32.01 21.05 25.82
C ALA A 5 30.55 20.82 25.38
N ASP A 6 29.75 21.89 25.27
CA ASP A 6 28.38 21.87 24.75
C ASP A 6 28.32 21.59 23.23
N LYS A 7 29.34 22.00 22.46
CA LYS A 7 29.40 21.67 21.02
C LYS A 7 29.79 20.21 20.78
N ALA A 8 30.66 19.65 21.61
CA ALA A 8 31.06 18.24 21.52
C ALA A 8 29.92 17.30 21.92
N SER A 9 29.15 17.66 22.95
CA SER A 9 27.94 16.94 23.37
C SER A 9 26.83 16.97 22.31
N ASN A 10 26.58 18.15 21.69
CA ASN A 10 25.64 18.25 20.58
C ASN A 10 26.11 17.48 19.33
N MET A 11 27.40 17.53 18.98
CA MET A 11 27.94 16.74 17.86
C MET A 11 27.86 15.22 18.10
N GLN A 12 28.02 14.75 19.34
CA GLN A 12 27.86 13.32 19.67
C GLN A 12 26.40 12.89 19.64
N ALA A 13 25.47 13.70 20.15
CA ALA A 13 24.03 13.43 20.06
C ALA A 13 23.53 13.47 18.59
N GLU A 14 24.02 14.41 17.78
CA GLU A 14 23.74 14.48 16.34
C GLU A 14 24.34 13.29 15.57
N ASN A 15 25.56 12.84 15.93
CA ASN A 15 26.18 11.65 15.33
C ASN A 15 25.50 10.33 15.74
N GLU A 16 25.03 10.21 16.99
CA GLU A 16 24.25 9.05 17.46
C GLU A 16 22.84 9.03 16.87
N GLN A 17 22.20 10.20 16.69
CA GLN A 17 20.96 10.29 15.92
C GLN A 17 21.19 9.93 14.45
N ASN A 18 22.33 10.31 13.87
CA ASN A 18 22.70 9.95 12.49
C ASN A 18 22.97 8.46 12.27
N ALA A 19 23.26 7.68 13.31
CA ALA A 19 23.48 6.24 13.22
C ALA A 19 22.19 5.40 13.23
N LEU A 20 21.04 5.98 13.60
CA LEU A 20 19.76 5.26 13.66
C LEU A 20 19.09 5.21 12.29
N SER A 21 18.54 4.04 11.95
CA SER A 21 17.63 3.89 10.82
C SER A 21 16.40 4.79 10.97
N ALA A 22 15.75 5.12 9.85
CA ALA A 22 14.52 5.93 9.88
C ALA A 22 13.46 5.35 10.81
N ASN A 23 13.29 4.02 10.80
CA ASN A 23 12.30 3.36 11.66
C ASN A 23 12.62 3.47 13.16
N GLU A 24 13.90 3.44 13.55
CA GLU A 24 14.29 3.60 14.96
C GLU A 24 14.04 5.03 15.47
N ARG A 25 14.26 6.03 14.62
CA ARG A 25 13.95 7.44 14.95
C ARG A 25 12.45 7.65 15.12
N ILE A 26 11.65 7.09 14.21
CA ILE A 26 10.18 7.12 14.31
C ILE A 26 9.71 6.42 15.59
N ASP A 27 10.25 5.24 15.89
CA ASP A 27 9.87 4.48 17.09
C ASP A 27 10.17 5.26 18.38
N ARG A 28 11.35 5.88 18.48
CA ARG A 28 11.71 6.76 19.61
C ARG A 28 10.76 7.95 19.71
N PHE A 29 10.48 8.62 18.59
CA PHE A 29 9.57 9.77 18.55
C PHE A 29 8.18 9.40 19.07
N LEU A 30 7.62 8.29 18.59
CA LEU A 30 6.27 7.83 18.90
C LEU A 30 6.15 7.27 20.32
N THR A 31 7.13 6.48 20.76
CA THR A 31 7.17 5.92 22.12
C THR A 31 7.16 7.02 23.18
N ALA A 32 7.86 8.13 22.94
CA ALA A 32 7.87 9.27 23.85
C ALA A 32 6.52 10.02 23.93
N ARG A 33 5.66 9.92 22.90
CA ARG A 33 4.51 10.82 22.71
C ARG A 33 3.14 10.13 22.68
N SER A 34 3.09 8.82 22.48
CA SER A 34 1.84 8.07 22.29
C SER A 34 1.77 6.85 23.21
N THR A 35 0.93 6.93 24.24
CA THR A 35 0.68 5.80 25.15
C THR A 35 0.09 4.61 24.41
N ILE A 36 -0.84 4.83 23.48
CA ILE A 36 -1.45 3.74 22.72
C ILE A 36 -0.43 3.04 21.80
N TYR A 37 0.54 3.78 21.26
CA TYR A 37 1.63 3.19 20.49
C TYR A 37 2.54 2.35 21.38
N ARG A 38 2.90 2.87 22.57
CA ARG A 38 3.67 2.11 23.58
C ARG A 38 3.00 0.79 23.98
N GLU A 39 1.70 0.82 24.19
CA GLU A 39 0.93 -0.39 24.50
C GLU A 39 0.95 -1.38 23.33
N LEU A 40 0.78 -0.88 22.10
CA LEU A 40 0.82 -1.69 20.90
C LEU A 40 2.19 -2.37 20.68
N ILE A 41 3.30 -1.66 20.84
CA ILE A 41 4.63 -2.27 20.69
C ILE A 41 4.86 -3.32 21.79
N GLY A 42 4.37 -3.08 23.00
CA GLY A 42 4.43 -4.04 24.10
C GLY A 42 3.69 -5.34 23.78
N ILE A 43 2.45 -5.26 23.29
CA ILE A 43 1.66 -6.46 22.96
C ILE A 43 2.19 -7.18 21.71
N ARG A 44 2.73 -6.44 20.72
CA ARG A 44 3.37 -7.06 19.55
C ARG A 44 4.64 -7.82 19.94
N LYS A 45 5.45 -7.27 20.85
CA LYS A 45 6.65 -7.94 21.35
C LYS A 45 6.31 -9.27 22.02
N LYS A 46 5.24 -9.32 22.83
CA LYS A 46 4.73 -10.57 23.41
C LYS A 46 4.36 -11.59 22.32
N GLY A 47 3.58 -11.17 21.33
CA GLY A 47 3.15 -12.05 20.25
C GLY A 47 4.30 -12.59 19.40
N TRP A 48 5.33 -11.78 19.12
CA TRP A 48 6.54 -12.24 18.40
C TRP A 48 7.42 -13.19 19.20
N GLN A 49 7.22 -13.29 20.51
CA GLN A 49 7.92 -14.23 21.38
C GLN A 49 7.12 -15.51 21.63
N SER A 50 5.90 -15.61 21.09
CA SER A 50 5.02 -16.77 21.23
C SER A 50 5.11 -17.68 20.00
N VAL A 51 5.46 -18.94 20.24
CA VAL A 51 5.44 -20.01 19.23
C VAL A 51 4.02 -20.23 18.70
N GLU A 52 3.01 -20.09 19.58
CA GLU A 52 1.60 -20.17 19.22
C GLU A 52 1.19 -19.02 18.30
N GLY A 53 1.73 -17.82 18.52
CA GLY A 53 1.55 -16.66 17.66
C GLY A 53 2.13 -16.88 16.26
N ASP A 54 3.33 -17.43 16.17
CA ASP A 54 3.96 -17.79 14.89
C ASP A 54 3.13 -18.83 14.15
N ARG A 55 2.77 -19.93 14.82
CA ARG A 55 1.91 -20.99 14.26
C ARG A 55 0.56 -20.43 13.79
N PHE A 56 -0.08 -19.58 14.58
CA PHE A 56 -1.36 -18.94 14.21
C PHE A 56 -1.25 -18.17 12.88
N PHE A 57 -0.18 -17.39 12.70
CA PHE A 57 0.01 -16.62 11.49
C PHE A 57 0.51 -17.45 10.31
N GLU A 58 1.23 -18.55 10.56
CA GLU A 58 1.60 -19.58 9.57
C GLU A 58 0.38 -20.31 9.04
N ASP A 59 -0.50 -20.80 9.92
CA ASP A 59 -1.72 -21.50 9.53
C ASP A 59 -2.61 -20.60 8.66
N GLN A 60 -2.77 -19.32 9.03
CA GLN A 60 -3.49 -18.36 8.20
C GLN A 60 -2.86 -18.14 6.82
N ARG A 61 -1.52 -18.15 6.72
CA ARG A 61 -0.83 -18.02 5.42
C ARG A 61 -1.04 -19.29 4.60
N SER A 62 -0.87 -20.46 5.21
CA SER A 62 -1.07 -21.76 4.56
C SER A 62 -2.48 -21.91 3.99
N VAL A 63 -3.52 -21.54 4.74
CA VAL A 63 -4.91 -21.55 4.27
C VAL A 63 -5.12 -20.60 3.09
N ALA A 64 -4.54 -19.40 3.14
CA ALA A 64 -4.66 -18.44 2.05
C ALA A 64 -3.91 -18.88 0.77
N ASP A 65 -2.75 -19.52 0.94
CA ASP A 65 -1.90 -19.98 -0.17
C ASP A 65 -2.46 -21.24 -0.83
N ASN A 66 -3.13 -22.11 -0.07
CA ASN A 66 -3.75 -23.34 -0.56
C ASN A 66 -5.28 -23.24 -0.61
N ALA A 67 -5.79 -22.06 -0.96
CA ALA A 67 -7.22 -21.76 -0.92
C ALA A 67 -8.02 -22.65 -1.89
N ASP A 68 -8.88 -23.51 -1.35
CA ASP A 68 -9.90 -24.23 -2.11
C ASP A 68 -11.09 -23.32 -2.47
N ASP A 69 -12.06 -23.84 -3.23
CA ASP A 69 -13.23 -23.07 -3.66
C ASP A 69 -14.04 -22.49 -2.48
N GLN A 70 -14.06 -23.16 -1.31
CA GLN A 70 -14.73 -22.65 -0.11
C GLN A 70 -13.93 -21.49 0.51
N THR A 71 -12.62 -21.63 0.56
CA THR A 71 -11.71 -20.60 1.07
C THR A 71 -11.76 -19.34 0.19
N VAL A 72 -11.76 -19.49 -1.14
CA VAL A 72 -11.91 -18.35 -2.07
C VAL A 72 -13.26 -17.65 -1.86
N LYS A 73 -14.36 -18.40 -1.71
CA LYS A 73 -15.69 -17.83 -1.39
C LYS A 73 -15.69 -17.08 -0.06
N TYR A 74 -15.03 -17.63 0.96
CA TYR A 74 -14.87 -16.96 2.25
C TYR A 74 -14.08 -15.64 2.11
N LEU A 75 -12.93 -15.67 1.41
CA LEU A 75 -12.09 -14.48 1.18
C LEU A 75 -12.84 -13.41 0.38
N TYR A 76 -13.60 -13.79 -0.65
CA TYR A 76 -14.47 -12.87 -1.38
C TYR A 76 -15.47 -12.17 -0.46
N ARG A 77 -16.20 -12.92 0.37
CA ARG A 77 -17.18 -12.35 1.33
C ARG A 77 -16.49 -11.48 2.38
N LEU A 78 -15.33 -11.90 2.87
CA LEU A 78 -14.54 -11.14 3.85
C LEU A 78 -14.13 -9.79 3.28
N MET A 79 -13.56 -9.77 2.08
CA MET A 79 -13.11 -8.53 1.43
C MET A 79 -14.28 -7.62 1.04
N LYS A 80 -15.40 -8.19 0.61
CA LYS A 80 -16.64 -7.43 0.38
C LYS A 80 -17.15 -6.77 1.67
N HIS A 81 -17.13 -7.49 2.78
CA HIS A 81 -17.50 -6.95 4.09
C HIS A 81 -16.53 -5.85 4.54
N VAL A 82 -15.22 -6.01 4.31
CA VAL A 82 -14.21 -4.97 4.57
C VAL A 82 -14.50 -3.71 3.76
N GLY A 83 -14.82 -3.85 2.47
CA GLY A 83 -15.23 -2.73 1.61
C GLY A 83 -16.45 -2.00 2.15
N GLN A 84 -17.48 -2.72 2.58
CA GLN A 84 -18.68 -2.12 3.19
C GLN A 84 -18.35 -1.39 4.51
N GLN A 85 -17.46 -1.93 5.35
CA GLN A 85 -17.03 -1.26 6.59
C GLN A 85 -16.23 0.02 6.28
N LEU A 86 -15.30 -0.05 5.31
CA LEU A 86 -14.50 1.09 4.86
C LEU A 86 -15.42 2.19 4.31
N GLN A 87 -16.38 1.85 3.46
CA GLN A 87 -17.35 2.80 2.93
C GLN A 87 -18.16 3.48 4.04
N ARG A 88 -18.72 2.71 4.99
CA ARG A 88 -19.48 3.30 6.11
C ARG A 88 -18.64 4.24 6.98
N ALA A 89 -17.35 3.93 7.17
CA ALA A 89 -16.48 4.70 8.04
C ALA A 89 -15.90 5.95 7.38
N THR A 90 -15.69 5.92 6.06
CA THR A 90 -14.85 6.94 5.37
C THR A 90 -15.49 7.54 4.13
N ASN A 91 -16.60 6.96 3.64
CA ASN A 91 -17.24 7.32 2.37
C ASN A 91 -16.32 7.12 1.14
N ALA A 92 -15.30 6.27 1.26
CA ALA A 92 -14.22 6.11 0.27
C ALA A 92 -14.67 5.62 -1.12
N PHE A 93 -15.77 4.87 -1.22
CA PHE A 93 -16.26 4.40 -2.50
C PHE A 93 -17.17 5.42 -3.20
N THR A 94 -17.57 6.51 -2.54
CA THR A 94 -18.53 7.44 -3.14
C THR A 94 -17.90 8.29 -4.24
N ILE A 95 -18.31 8.05 -5.48
CA ILE A 95 -17.92 8.86 -6.64
C ILE A 95 -18.88 10.07 -6.74
N LYS A 96 -18.32 11.29 -6.60
CA LYS A 96 -19.09 12.53 -6.73
C LYS A 96 -19.55 12.72 -8.18
N THR A 97 -20.76 13.24 -8.37
CA THR A 97 -21.44 13.29 -9.68
C THR A 97 -21.54 14.70 -10.26
N GLU A 98 -20.68 15.63 -9.82
CA GLU A 98 -20.81 17.02 -10.25
C GLU A 98 -20.53 17.14 -11.77
N GLY A 99 -21.60 17.30 -12.55
CA GLY A 99 -21.56 17.67 -13.97
C GLY A 99 -21.38 16.55 -15.00
N ALA A 100 -21.16 15.30 -14.61
CA ALA A 100 -20.97 14.18 -15.55
C ALA A 100 -22.23 13.30 -15.71
N SER A 101 -22.48 12.81 -16.92
CA SER A 101 -23.50 11.79 -17.16
C SER A 101 -23.18 10.52 -16.34
N ILE A 102 -24.24 9.77 -15.99
CA ILE A 102 -24.14 8.53 -15.21
C ILE A 102 -23.16 7.52 -15.87
N ASP A 103 -23.02 7.56 -17.20
CA ASP A 103 -22.15 6.71 -18.02
C ASP A 103 -20.64 7.03 -17.94
N GLY A 104 -20.23 7.98 -17.09
CA GLY A 104 -18.85 8.47 -16.99
C GLY A 104 -18.04 8.01 -15.77
N ARG A 105 -18.64 7.28 -14.82
CA ARG A 105 -17.98 6.86 -13.57
C ARG A 105 -17.07 5.66 -13.81
N ARG A 106 -15.79 5.80 -13.51
CA ARG A 106 -14.78 4.78 -13.78
C ARG A 106 -14.01 4.38 -12.52
N ILE A 107 -13.85 3.08 -12.32
CA ILE A 107 -13.09 2.48 -11.21
C ILE A 107 -11.88 1.74 -11.77
N LEU A 108 -10.73 1.87 -11.12
CA LEU A 108 -9.55 1.05 -11.39
C LEU A 108 -9.24 0.18 -10.18
N ASP A 109 -9.12 -1.13 -10.38
CA ASP A 109 -8.62 -2.06 -9.36
C ASP A 109 -7.45 -2.87 -9.92
N MET A 110 -6.24 -2.60 -9.45
CA MET A 110 -5.04 -3.21 -10.03
C MET A 110 -4.74 -4.62 -9.49
N CYS A 111 -5.47 -5.09 -8.48
CA CYS A 111 -5.27 -6.40 -7.86
C CYS A 111 -6.61 -6.98 -7.38
N ALA A 112 -7.55 -7.15 -8.32
CA ALA A 112 -8.96 -7.29 -7.98
C ALA A 112 -9.37 -8.65 -7.39
N ALA A 113 -8.75 -9.76 -7.81
CA ALA A 113 -9.19 -11.08 -7.36
C ALA A 113 -9.05 -11.26 -5.83
N PRO A 114 -10.05 -11.84 -5.16
CA PRO A 114 -11.19 -12.58 -5.74
C PRO A 114 -12.39 -11.71 -6.15
N GLY A 115 -12.33 -10.38 -6.02
CA GLY A 115 -13.33 -9.44 -6.53
C GLY A 115 -14.27 -8.87 -5.46
N GLY A 116 -14.10 -9.24 -4.19
CA GLY A 116 -15.01 -8.82 -3.12
C GLY A 116 -14.97 -7.31 -2.86
N PHE A 117 -13.76 -6.73 -2.84
CA PHE A 117 -13.56 -5.31 -2.60
C PHE A 117 -14.09 -4.46 -3.76
N LEU A 118 -13.73 -4.82 -5.00
CA LEU A 118 -14.30 -4.24 -6.22
C LEU A 118 -15.83 -4.37 -6.29
N GLY A 119 -16.36 -5.53 -5.94
CA GLY A 119 -17.81 -5.75 -5.91
C GLY A 119 -18.53 -4.80 -4.95
N ALA A 120 -17.96 -4.55 -3.77
CA ALA A 120 -18.51 -3.56 -2.83
C ALA A 120 -18.47 -2.12 -3.40
N ALA A 121 -17.42 -1.77 -4.16
CA ALA A 121 -17.31 -0.47 -4.81
C ALA A 121 -18.34 -0.30 -5.94
N LEU A 122 -18.55 -1.34 -6.76
CA LEU A 122 -19.56 -1.35 -7.84
C LEU A 122 -20.99 -1.26 -7.28
N GLU A 123 -21.30 -1.98 -6.20
CA GLU A 123 -22.59 -1.87 -5.51
C GLU A 123 -22.88 -0.45 -5.00
N GLN A 124 -21.84 0.25 -4.54
CA GLN A 124 -21.95 1.63 -4.07
C GLN A 124 -22.10 2.64 -5.21
N ASN A 125 -21.70 2.28 -6.43
CA ASN A 125 -21.73 3.15 -7.61
C ASN A 125 -22.47 2.48 -8.79
N PRO A 126 -23.80 2.33 -8.71
CA PRO A 126 -24.59 1.79 -9.82
C PRO A 126 -24.32 2.54 -11.14
N GLY A 127 -24.11 1.78 -12.21
CA GLY A 127 -23.79 2.30 -13.54
C GLY A 127 -22.31 2.63 -13.78
N SER A 128 -21.44 2.55 -12.77
CA SER A 128 -20.00 2.73 -12.99
C SER A 128 -19.38 1.56 -13.77
N GLN A 129 -18.32 1.83 -14.51
CA GLN A 129 -17.52 0.83 -15.19
C GLN A 129 -16.16 0.66 -14.50
N ALA A 130 -15.73 -0.57 -14.30
CA ALA A 130 -14.41 -0.86 -13.75
C ALA A 130 -13.47 -1.41 -14.82
N LEU A 131 -12.22 -0.95 -14.79
CA LEU A 131 -11.09 -1.70 -15.33
C LEU A 131 -10.41 -2.37 -14.14
N ALA A 132 -10.19 -3.68 -14.25
CA ALA A 132 -9.56 -4.44 -13.19
C ALA A 132 -8.46 -5.33 -13.73
N PHE A 133 -7.36 -5.41 -12.99
CA PHE A 133 -6.25 -6.31 -13.27
C PHE A 133 -6.16 -7.36 -12.18
N SER A 134 -5.77 -8.58 -12.57
CA SER A 134 -5.43 -9.61 -11.60
C SER A 134 -4.38 -10.56 -12.14
N LEU A 135 -3.57 -11.10 -11.23
CA LEU A 135 -2.55 -12.07 -11.58
C LEU A 135 -3.22 -13.34 -12.14
N PRO A 136 -2.76 -13.90 -13.28
CA PRO A 136 -3.29 -15.16 -13.81
C PRO A 136 -3.14 -16.32 -12.81
N MET A 137 -4.12 -17.23 -12.78
CA MET A 137 -4.10 -18.37 -11.85
C MET A 137 -2.94 -19.33 -12.15
N GLU A 138 -2.54 -19.43 -13.41
CA GLU A 138 -1.48 -20.30 -13.90
C GLU A 138 -0.11 -19.94 -13.31
N VAL A 139 0.06 -18.67 -12.91
CA VAL A 139 1.28 -18.16 -12.27
C VAL A 139 1.08 -17.88 -10.79
N GLY A 140 0.03 -18.43 -10.17
CA GLY A 140 -0.21 -18.37 -8.73
C GLY A 140 -1.20 -17.28 -8.27
N GLY A 141 -1.96 -16.69 -9.19
CA GLY A 141 -3.05 -15.78 -8.90
C GLY A 141 -4.30 -16.45 -8.30
N HIS A 142 -5.25 -15.64 -7.83
CA HIS A 142 -6.50 -16.11 -7.24
C HIS A 142 -7.64 -16.13 -8.26
N LYS A 143 -8.58 -17.07 -8.07
CA LYS A 143 -9.82 -17.14 -8.84
C LYS A 143 -10.69 -15.90 -8.62
N MET A 144 -11.19 -15.32 -9.71
CA MET A 144 -12.18 -14.24 -9.68
C MET A 144 -13.57 -14.82 -9.39
N LEU A 145 -14.28 -14.22 -8.43
CA LEU A 145 -15.67 -14.57 -8.07
C LEU A 145 -16.64 -13.41 -8.29
N LEU A 146 -16.18 -12.28 -8.83
CA LEU A 146 -17.09 -11.25 -9.32
C LEU A 146 -17.87 -11.80 -10.51
N GLU A 147 -19.19 -11.56 -10.54
CA GLU A 147 -20.07 -12.10 -11.58
C GLU A 147 -19.68 -11.60 -12.98
N PRO A 148 -19.80 -12.41 -14.03
CA PRO A 148 -19.41 -12.03 -15.40
C PRO A 148 -20.19 -10.83 -15.98
N ASP A 149 -21.39 -10.57 -15.48
CA ASP A 149 -22.24 -9.44 -15.89
C ASP A 149 -21.98 -8.16 -15.07
N ALA A 150 -21.05 -8.21 -14.10
CA ALA A 150 -20.60 -7.02 -13.41
C ALA A 150 -20.07 -6.02 -14.44
N SER A 151 -20.28 -4.73 -14.19
CA SER A 151 -19.75 -3.63 -15.01
C SER A 151 -18.24 -3.49 -14.83
N ALA A 152 -17.48 -4.57 -15.04
CA ALA A 152 -16.05 -4.69 -14.81
C ALA A 152 -15.37 -5.47 -15.93
N THR A 153 -14.43 -4.84 -16.61
CA THR A 153 -13.50 -5.52 -17.53
C THR A 153 -12.33 -6.06 -16.73
N ILE A 154 -12.16 -7.39 -16.73
CA ILE A 154 -11.05 -8.06 -16.03
C ILE A 154 -9.94 -8.42 -17.02
N THR A 155 -8.75 -7.89 -16.79
CA THR A 155 -7.52 -8.23 -17.53
C THR A 155 -6.61 -9.08 -16.64
N TRP A 156 -6.20 -10.24 -17.16
CA TRP A 156 -5.31 -11.15 -16.44
C TRP A 156 -3.85 -10.83 -16.79
N ALA A 157 -3.15 -10.14 -15.91
CA ALA A 157 -1.77 -9.72 -16.11
C ALA A 157 -1.04 -9.47 -14.78
N ASP A 158 0.29 -9.68 -14.79
CA ASP A 158 1.17 -9.21 -13.73
C ASP A 158 1.45 -7.71 -13.95
N ILE A 159 0.82 -6.85 -13.14
CA ILE A 159 0.99 -5.40 -13.26
C ILE A 159 2.44 -4.95 -13.09
N THR A 160 3.29 -5.74 -12.42
CA THR A 160 4.71 -5.39 -12.28
C THR A 160 5.48 -5.47 -13.61
N MET A 161 4.85 -6.01 -14.65
CA MET A 161 5.40 -6.15 -16.01
C MET A 161 4.97 -5.01 -16.95
N PHE A 162 4.24 -4.00 -16.47
CA PHE A 162 3.72 -2.88 -17.28
C PHE A 162 4.82 -1.85 -17.60
N ALA A 163 5.87 -2.27 -18.30
CA ALA A 163 7.04 -1.44 -18.53
C ALA A 163 6.70 -0.14 -19.28
N ALA A 164 5.86 -0.24 -20.32
CA ALA A 164 5.41 0.91 -21.10
C ALA A 164 4.66 1.95 -20.24
N ASP A 165 3.69 1.49 -19.43
CA ASP A 165 2.96 2.37 -18.50
C ASP A 165 3.91 2.99 -17.45
N MET A 166 4.96 2.27 -17.06
CA MET A 166 6.02 2.75 -16.16
C MET A 166 7.11 3.58 -16.87
N GLY A 167 6.95 3.89 -18.15
CA GLY A 167 7.82 4.78 -18.92
C GLY A 167 9.07 4.12 -19.52
N VAL A 168 9.02 2.81 -19.77
CA VAL A 168 10.10 2.03 -20.39
C VAL A 168 9.53 1.21 -21.56
N GLU A 169 9.59 1.77 -22.77
CA GLU A 169 9.05 1.11 -23.98
C GLU A 169 10.13 0.45 -24.84
N GLU A 170 11.26 1.11 -25.06
CA GLU A 170 12.30 0.64 -26.00
C GLU A 170 13.65 0.30 -25.33
N ASP A 171 13.85 0.69 -24.07
CA ASP A 171 15.14 0.59 -23.36
C ASP A 171 15.29 -0.70 -22.52
N ILE A 172 14.57 -1.78 -22.86
CA ILE A 172 14.64 -3.04 -22.11
C ILE A 172 15.83 -3.86 -22.63
N PRO A 173 16.88 -4.12 -21.85
CA PRO A 173 18.04 -4.87 -22.33
C PRO A 173 17.65 -6.28 -22.80
N GLU A 174 18.14 -6.71 -23.96
CA GLU A 174 17.90 -8.08 -24.48
C GLU A 174 18.42 -9.16 -23.52
N SER A 175 19.43 -8.83 -22.71
CA SER A 175 20.00 -9.72 -21.69
C SER A 175 19.13 -9.86 -20.43
N HIS A 176 18.08 -9.06 -20.29
CA HIS A 176 17.22 -9.10 -19.12
C HIS A 176 16.38 -10.40 -19.11
N PRO A 177 16.31 -11.16 -17.99
CA PRO A 177 15.63 -12.46 -17.94
C PRO A 177 14.16 -12.42 -18.39
N ASP A 178 13.48 -11.31 -18.12
CA ASP A 178 12.08 -11.07 -18.48
C ASP A 178 11.92 -10.15 -19.72
N HIS A 179 12.95 -9.96 -20.57
CA HIS A 179 12.90 -9.04 -21.72
C HIS A 179 11.63 -9.18 -22.57
N ILE A 180 11.26 -10.43 -22.90
CA ILE A 180 10.06 -10.74 -23.72
C ILE A 180 8.74 -10.71 -22.93
N ASN A 181 8.80 -10.64 -21.61
CA ASN A 181 7.63 -10.75 -20.72
C ASN A 181 7.07 -9.37 -20.32
N PHE A 182 7.80 -8.29 -20.57
CA PHE A 182 7.28 -6.95 -20.35
C PHE A 182 6.17 -6.62 -21.33
N LEU A 183 5.14 -5.97 -20.82
CA LEU A 183 3.90 -5.74 -21.54
C LEU A 183 3.88 -4.34 -22.19
N PRO A 184 3.25 -4.20 -23.37
CA PRO A 184 2.95 -2.90 -23.94
C PRO A 184 1.95 -2.15 -23.06
N ARG A 185 1.71 -0.88 -23.37
CA ARG A 185 0.81 0.01 -22.61
C ARG A 185 -0.56 -0.64 -22.37
N GLN A 186 -0.92 -0.79 -21.10
CA GLN A 186 -2.18 -1.43 -20.68
C GLN A 186 -3.26 -0.41 -20.30
N VAL A 187 -2.87 0.78 -19.85
CA VAL A 187 -3.78 1.88 -19.52
C VAL A 187 -3.48 3.05 -20.43
N GLN A 188 -4.47 3.47 -21.23
CA GLN A 188 -4.28 4.56 -22.19
C GLN A 188 -4.18 5.92 -21.47
N ASP A 189 -3.41 6.85 -22.03
CA ASP A 189 -3.10 8.14 -21.39
C ASP A 189 -4.36 8.98 -21.08
N ASP A 190 -5.36 8.89 -21.96
CA ASP A 190 -6.66 9.54 -21.85
C ASP A 190 -7.65 8.80 -20.93
N GLN A 191 -7.32 7.57 -20.54
CA GLN A 191 -8.14 6.79 -19.64
C GLN A 191 -7.95 7.28 -18.20
N LYS A 192 -8.97 7.95 -17.66
CA LYS A 192 -8.99 8.45 -16.29
C LYS A 192 -10.10 7.81 -15.44
N PHE A 193 -9.84 7.69 -14.13
CA PHE A 193 -10.70 7.02 -13.15
C PHE A 193 -11.09 7.96 -12.00
N ASP A 194 -12.29 7.76 -11.48
CA ASP A 194 -12.81 8.52 -10.34
C ASP A 194 -12.40 7.88 -9.00
N LEU A 195 -12.23 6.55 -9.01
CA LEU A 195 -11.86 5.74 -7.85
C LEU A 195 -10.77 4.74 -8.25
N VAL A 196 -9.69 4.69 -7.48
CA VAL A 196 -8.59 3.73 -7.68
C VAL A 196 -8.36 2.93 -6.39
N MET A 197 -8.21 1.62 -6.53
CA MET A 197 -7.90 0.69 -5.46
C MET A 197 -6.50 0.11 -5.64
N CYS A 198 -5.66 0.30 -4.61
CA CYS A 198 -4.29 -0.18 -4.51
C CYS A 198 -4.17 -1.13 -3.29
N ASP A 199 -4.86 -2.27 -3.33
CA ASP A 199 -4.88 -3.29 -2.25
C ASP A 199 -4.02 -4.53 -2.58
N GLY A 200 -3.20 -4.45 -3.63
CA GLY A 200 -2.35 -5.53 -4.08
C GLY A 200 -1.26 -5.89 -3.09
N LYS A 201 -1.07 -7.19 -2.87
CA LYS A 201 0.08 -7.76 -2.15
C LYS A 201 0.76 -8.81 -2.99
N VAL A 202 2.06 -8.96 -2.80
CA VAL A 202 2.82 -10.07 -3.38
C VAL A 202 2.30 -11.39 -2.83
N LEU A 203 1.86 -12.28 -3.72
CA LEU A 203 1.42 -13.63 -3.36
C LEU A 203 2.62 -14.55 -3.16
N ARG A 204 2.57 -15.40 -2.14
CA ARG A 204 3.63 -16.39 -1.86
C ARG A 204 3.65 -17.52 -2.90
N THR A 205 2.51 -17.79 -3.51
CA THR A 205 2.29 -18.77 -4.59
C THR A 205 2.79 -18.30 -5.95
N HIS A 206 3.06 -17.00 -6.13
CA HIS A 206 3.45 -16.46 -7.43
C HIS A 206 4.89 -16.86 -7.77
N SER A 207 5.02 -17.65 -8.84
CA SER A 207 6.32 -18.04 -9.43
C SER A 207 6.99 -16.81 -10.04
N ARG A 208 8.22 -16.51 -9.61
CA ARG A 208 8.95 -15.31 -10.02
C ARG A 208 10.41 -15.62 -10.31
N ALA A 209 11.02 -14.80 -11.15
CA ALA A 209 12.46 -14.82 -11.37
C ALA A 209 13.22 -14.30 -10.15
N ASP A 210 14.41 -14.88 -9.90
CA ASP A 210 15.22 -14.61 -8.70
C ASP A 210 15.59 -13.14 -8.53
N TYR A 211 15.91 -12.45 -9.64
CA TYR A 211 16.37 -11.05 -9.62
C TYR A 211 15.36 -10.09 -8.97
N ARG A 212 14.05 -10.41 -9.08
CA ARG A 212 12.97 -9.56 -8.55
C ARG A 212 12.38 -10.07 -7.23
N ALA A 213 12.74 -11.27 -6.78
CA ALA A 213 12.09 -11.90 -5.62
C ALA A 213 12.10 -11.02 -4.36
N GLN A 214 13.23 -10.38 -4.06
CA GLN A 214 13.38 -9.51 -2.88
C GLN A 214 12.81 -8.10 -3.08
N ARG A 215 12.58 -7.68 -4.32
CA ARG A 215 12.18 -6.32 -4.70
C ARG A 215 10.72 -6.23 -5.13
N GLU A 216 10.03 -7.36 -5.26
CA GLU A 216 8.70 -7.43 -5.85
C GLU A 216 7.66 -6.61 -5.08
N THR A 217 7.75 -6.57 -3.76
CA THR A 217 6.85 -5.74 -2.96
C THR A 217 6.99 -4.27 -3.35
N ARG A 218 8.22 -3.82 -3.63
CA ARG A 218 8.47 -2.46 -4.09
C ARG A 218 7.94 -2.27 -5.51
N ARG A 219 8.27 -3.15 -6.46
CA ARG A 219 7.77 -3.10 -7.85
C ARG A 219 6.23 -3.02 -7.88
N LEU A 220 5.56 -3.86 -7.12
CA LEU A 220 4.10 -3.88 -7.02
C LEU A 220 3.52 -2.59 -6.43
N SER A 221 4.07 -2.11 -5.31
CA SER A 221 3.60 -0.86 -4.69
C SER A 221 3.84 0.36 -5.58
N SER A 222 5.01 0.45 -6.21
CA SER A 222 5.37 1.55 -7.10
C SER A 222 4.47 1.58 -8.34
N THR A 223 4.17 0.42 -8.93
CA THR A 223 3.24 0.32 -10.07
C THR A 223 1.84 0.81 -9.68
N GLN A 224 1.29 0.29 -8.57
CA GLN A 224 -0.04 0.68 -8.11
C GLN A 224 -0.15 2.17 -7.78
N LEU A 225 0.89 2.76 -7.19
CA LEU A 225 0.90 4.18 -6.83
C LEU A 225 1.09 5.09 -8.03
N ALA A 226 2.03 4.76 -8.93
CA ALA A 226 2.30 5.55 -10.14
C ALA A 226 1.08 5.59 -11.04
N LEU A 227 0.58 4.43 -11.48
CA LEU A 227 -0.56 4.34 -12.38
C LEU A 227 -1.84 4.86 -11.72
N GLY A 228 -1.99 4.58 -10.42
CA GLY A 228 -3.14 5.05 -9.66
C GLY A 228 -3.25 6.57 -9.60
N LEU A 229 -2.14 7.29 -9.40
CA LEU A 229 -2.12 8.75 -9.42
C LEU A 229 -2.21 9.32 -10.84
N GLU A 230 -1.47 8.75 -11.79
CA GLU A 230 -1.37 9.22 -13.17
C GLU A 230 -2.72 9.13 -13.91
N HIS A 231 -3.51 8.10 -13.63
CA HIS A 231 -4.81 7.89 -14.24
C HIS A 231 -5.98 8.30 -13.35
N LEU A 232 -5.76 8.98 -12.22
CA LEU A 232 -6.85 9.53 -11.43
C LEU A 232 -7.36 10.83 -12.06
N LYS A 233 -8.68 11.05 -12.02
CA LYS A 233 -9.26 12.38 -12.25
C LYS A 233 -9.01 13.28 -11.04
N SER A 234 -8.81 14.57 -11.27
CA SER A 234 -8.77 15.53 -10.18
C SER A 234 -10.07 15.52 -9.38
N GLY A 235 -9.95 15.57 -8.06
CA GLY A 235 -11.06 15.37 -7.12
C GLY A 235 -11.37 13.89 -6.80
N GLY A 236 -10.72 12.94 -7.47
CA GLY A 236 -10.92 11.50 -7.29
C GLY A 236 -10.46 10.96 -5.94
N THR A 237 -10.68 9.65 -5.74
CA THR A 237 -10.32 8.93 -4.52
C THR A 237 -9.35 7.79 -4.80
N MET A 238 -8.34 7.64 -3.95
CA MET A 238 -7.47 6.47 -3.89
C MET A 238 -7.62 5.75 -2.55
N ILE A 239 -7.71 4.43 -2.59
CA ILE A 239 -7.70 3.56 -1.42
C ILE A 239 -6.45 2.69 -1.48
N ILE A 240 -5.55 2.87 -0.52
CA ILE A 240 -4.20 2.31 -0.56
C ILE A 240 -3.99 1.45 0.67
N LEU A 241 -3.65 0.19 0.45
CA LEU A 241 -3.26 -0.72 1.51
C LEU A 241 -1.83 -0.42 1.97
N LEU A 242 -1.67 -0.15 3.26
CA LEU A 242 -0.40 0.09 3.91
C LEU A 242 -0.21 -0.84 5.11
N HIS A 243 1.02 -0.91 5.63
CA HIS A 243 1.39 -1.73 6.76
C HIS A 243 2.13 -0.91 7.80
N LYS A 244 1.69 -0.96 9.06
CA LYS A 244 2.30 -0.21 10.19
C LYS A 244 2.41 1.30 9.92
N PRO A 245 1.53 2.16 10.44
CA PRO A 245 1.63 3.61 10.26
C PRO A 245 3.01 4.20 10.62
N GLU A 246 3.70 3.56 11.56
CA GLU A 246 5.03 3.89 12.06
C GLU A 246 6.22 3.43 11.20
N MET A 247 6.01 2.63 10.14
CA MET A 247 7.09 2.31 9.21
C MET A 247 7.34 3.49 8.29
N TRP A 248 8.61 3.82 8.03
CA TRP A 248 8.98 4.94 7.16
C TRP A 248 8.25 4.91 5.81
N SER A 249 8.19 3.75 5.16
CA SER A 249 7.50 3.58 3.88
C SER A 249 6.01 3.96 3.92
N SER A 250 5.32 3.67 5.02
CA SER A 250 3.92 4.05 5.21
C SER A 250 3.78 5.51 5.63
N LEU A 251 4.60 5.97 6.59
CA LEU A 251 4.61 7.35 7.07
C LEU A 251 4.86 8.34 5.93
N HIS A 252 5.87 8.07 5.11
CA HIS A 252 6.24 8.91 3.98
C HIS A 252 5.05 9.07 3.01
N LEU A 253 4.38 7.96 2.65
CA LEU A 253 3.22 8.02 1.76
C LEU A 253 2.06 8.78 2.40
N ILE A 254 1.74 8.53 3.68
CA ILE A 254 0.68 9.26 4.39
C ILE A 254 0.99 10.77 4.39
N PHE A 255 2.25 11.14 4.64
CA PHE A 255 2.70 12.52 4.61
C PHE A 255 2.57 13.14 3.22
N GLU A 256 3.06 12.47 2.17
CA GLU A 256 2.97 12.95 0.79
C GLU A 256 1.53 13.16 0.34
N PHE A 257 0.66 12.17 0.54
CA PHE A 257 -0.77 12.30 0.21
C PHE A 257 -1.46 13.41 1.03
N SER A 258 -0.97 13.74 2.23
CA SER A 258 -1.54 14.82 3.04
C SER A 258 -1.35 16.22 2.45
N LYS A 259 -0.44 16.37 1.47
CA LYS A 259 -0.14 17.65 0.81
C LYS A 259 -1.15 18.00 -0.28
N PHE A 260 -1.74 16.98 -0.93
CA PHE A 260 -2.60 17.16 -2.11
C PHE A 260 -3.96 16.44 -1.99
N ALA A 261 -4.29 15.87 -0.82
CA ALA A 261 -5.55 15.17 -0.59
C ALA A 261 -6.06 15.31 0.85
N THR A 262 -7.37 15.07 1.03
CA THR A 262 -7.93 14.83 2.36
C THR A 262 -7.75 13.35 2.71
N ILE A 263 -7.01 13.09 3.78
CA ILE A 263 -6.60 11.73 4.17
C ILE A 263 -7.29 11.24 5.44
N GLN A 264 -7.62 9.94 5.46
CA GLN A 264 -8.10 9.20 6.62
C GLN A 264 -7.40 7.84 6.67
N LEU A 265 -7.20 7.30 7.87
CA LEU A 265 -6.67 5.95 8.06
C LEU A 265 -7.77 5.03 8.58
N PHE A 266 -7.91 3.86 7.97
CA PHE A 266 -8.94 2.90 8.32
C PHE A 266 -8.34 1.53 8.61
N LYS A 267 -8.68 0.98 9.78
CA LYS A 267 -8.37 -0.41 10.13
C LYS A 267 -9.67 -1.19 10.29
N PRO A 268 -9.89 -2.27 9.51
CA PRO A 268 -11.10 -3.06 9.67
C PRO A 268 -11.13 -3.68 11.08
N PRO A 269 -12.23 -3.55 11.84
CA PRO A 269 -12.29 -4.01 13.23
C PRO A 269 -12.45 -5.53 13.37
N SER A 270 -12.81 -6.21 12.28
CA SER A 270 -13.15 -7.65 12.28
C SER A 270 -12.19 -8.46 11.42
N ALA A 271 -11.97 -8.06 10.17
CA ALA A 271 -11.02 -8.69 9.27
C ALA A 271 -9.60 -8.15 9.48
N HIS A 272 -8.60 -9.04 9.50
CA HIS A 272 -7.18 -8.68 9.60
C HIS A 272 -6.82 -7.72 10.75
N ALA A 273 -7.67 -7.63 11.78
CA ALA A 273 -7.54 -6.63 12.82
C ALA A 273 -6.29 -6.87 13.68
N LYS A 274 -5.81 -8.12 13.79
CA LYS A 274 -4.54 -8.48 14.45
C LYS A 274 -3.30 -8.17 13.58
N ARG A 275 -3.46 -8.15 12.24
CA ARG A 275 -2.36 -7.90 11.29
C ARG A 275 -1.96 -6.43 11.31
N SER A 276 -0.78 -6.11 10.77
CA SER A 276 -0.29 -4.73 10.66
C SER A 276 -0.93 -3.91 9.55
N SER A 277 -1.72 -4.54 8.67
CA SER A 277 -2.35 -3.87 7.54
C SER A 277 -3.45 -2.90 7.96
N PHE A 278 -3.57 -1.81 7.21
CA PHE A 278 -4.61 -0.80 7.28
C PHE A 278 -4.73 -0.11 5.92
N TYR A 279 -5.76 0.71 5.73
CA TYR A 279 -5.97 1.49 4.52
C TYR A 279 -5.70 2.97 4.77
N LEU A 280 -4.94 3.60 3.88
CA LEU A 280 -4.98 5.03 3.64
C LEU A 280 -6.10 5.31 2.64
N VAL A 281 -7.06 6.15 3.03
CA VAL A 281 -8.10 6.67 2.16
C VAL A 281 -7.76 8.12 1.85
N ALA A 282 -7.46 8.42 0.59
CA ALA A 282 -7.14 9.75 0.11
C ALA A 282 -8.24 10.21 -0.85
N THR A 283 -8.96 11.26 -0.48
CA THR A 283 -10.12 11.79 -1.23
C THR A 283 -9.86 13.21 -1.70
N GLY A 284 -10.50 13.61 -2.80
CA GLY A 284 -10.36 14.97 -3.33
C GLY A 284 -8.93 15.24 -3.78
N ILE A 285 -8.26 14.25 -4.36
CA ILE A 285 -6.86 14.35 -4.79
C ILE A 285 -6.76 15.41 -5.89
N GLN A 286 -5.90 16.41 -5.69
CA GLN A 286 -5.64 17.47 -6.66
C GLN A 286 -4.49 17.03 -7.58
N THR A 287 -4.82 16.35 -8.68
CA THR A 287 -3.83 15.68 -9.54
C THR A 287 -2.90 16.66 -10.27
N GLU A 288 -3.29 17.94 -10.36
CA GLU A 288 -2.49 19.01 -10.98
C GLU A 288 -1.40 19.58 -10.07
N GLN A 289 -1.36 19.20 -8.78
CA GLN A 289 -0.34 19.69 -7.86
C GLN A 289 1.05 19.14 -8.21
N PRO A 290 2.13 19.95 -8.16
CA PRO A 290 3.49 19.52 -8.47
C PRO A 290 3.95 18.31 -7.65
N GLU A 291 3.48 18.19 -6.41
CA GLU A 291 3.75 17.06 -5.52
C GLU A 291 3.29 15.73 -6.10
N VAL A 292 2.19 15.72 -6.86
CA VAL A 292 1.65 14.51 -7.50
C VAL A 292 2.58 14.06 -8.61
N SER A 293 2.97 14.96 -9.51
CA SER A 293 3.90 14.64 -10.61
C SER A 293 5.26 14.17 -10.06
N ARG A 294 5.76 14.82 -9.00
CA ARG A 294 6.98 14.39 -8.31
C ARG A 294 6.84 12.97 -7.75
N LEU A 295 5.74 12.67 -7.05
CA LEU A 295 5.51 11.35 -6.46
C LEU A 295 5.38 10.26 -7.55
N ILE A 296 4.70 10.55 -8.66
CA ILE A 296 4.63 9.62 -9.82
C ILE A 296 6.04 9.34 -10.35
N ALA A 297 6.85 10.38 -10.57
CA ALA A 297 8.22 10.24 -11.06
C ALA A 297 9.09 9.41 -10.09
N GLU A 298 8.99 9.66 -8.79
CA GLU A 298 9.67 8.89 -7.73
C GLU A 298 9.25 7.40 -7.77
N MET A 299 7.96 7.11 -7.92
CA MET A 299 7.46 5.75 -7.99
C MET A 299 7.93 5.02 -9.26
N LYS A 300 7.87 5.67 -10.43
CA LYS A 300 8.36 5.10 -11.70
C LYS A 300 9.88 4.87 -11.65
N HIS A 301 10.63 5.81 -11.11
CA HIS A 301 12.08 5.68 -10.94
C HIS A 301 12.44 4.51 -10.01
N MET A 302 11.77 4.40 -8.87
CA MET A 302 11.96 3.29 -7.93
C MET A 302 11.61 1.93 -8.56
N TRP A 303 10.53 1.86 -9.35
CA TRP A 303 10.20 0.65 -10.10
C TRP A 303 11.29 0.30 -11.13
N LYS A 304 11.82 1.30 -11.85
CA LYS A 304 12.88 1.09 -12.85
C LYS A 304 14.15 0.54 -12.19
N ILE A 305 14.61 1.13 -11.08
CA ILE A 305 15.76 0.61 -10.34
C ILE A 305 15.48 -0.78 -9.77
N ALA A 306 14.30 -1.00 -9.20
CA ALA A 306 13.93 -2.29 -8.64
C ALA A 306 13.86 -3.39 -9.71
N THR A 307 13.62 -3.04 -10.97
CA THR A 307 13.50 -3.96 -12.10
C THR A 307 14.84 -4.18 -12.81
N PHE A 308 15.56 -3.11 -13.16
CA PHE A 308 16.73 -3.16 -14.03
C PHE A 308 18.05 -2.84 -13.32
N GLY A 309 18.01 -2.26 -12.11
CA GLY A 309 19.19 -1.85 -11.37
C GLY A 309 19.86 -2.98 -10.59
N THR A 310 21.10 -2.75 -10.21
CA THR A 310 21.88 -3.60 -9.31
C THR A 310 21.39 -3.52 -7.86
N ASP A 311 21.81 -4.47 -7.01
CA ASP A 311 21.47 -4.45 -5.57
C ASP A 311 22.02 -3.20 -4.87
N ALA A 312 23.17 -2.72 -5.31
CA ALA A 312 23.80 -1.51 -4.78
C ALA A 312 22.97 -0.26 -5.11
N GLU A 313 22.54 -0.11 -6.37
CA GLU A 313 21.68 1.00 -6.81
C GLU A 313 20.32 0.97 -6.11
N TYR A 314 19.69 -0.21 -6.01
CA TYR A 314 18.44 -0.36 -5.29
C TYR A 314 18.58 0.01 -3.81
N SER A 315 19.62 -0.48 -3.15
CA SER A 315 19.88 -0.16 -1.75
C SER A 315 20.19 1.33 -1.53
N ALA A 316 20.88 1.97 -2.48
CA ALA A 316 21.16 3.40 -2.44
C ALA A 316 19.87 4.22 -2.58
N ALA A 317 19.02 3.89 -3.57
CA ALA A 317 17.73 4.55 -3.77
C ALA A 317 16.81 4.41 -2.56
N VAL A 318 16.77 3.23 -1.92
CA VAL A 318 16.00 3.04 -0.68
C VAL A 318 16.53 3.95 0.44
N ARG A 319 17.86 4.00 0.66
CA ARG A 319 18.46 4.86 1.68
C ARG A 319 18.22 6.35 1.42
N GLU A 320 18.28 6.77 0.15
CA GLU A 320 18.02 8.16 -0.22
C GLU A 320 16.61 8.59 0.21
N THR A 321 15.61 7.73 0.01
CA THR A 321 14.26 8.02 0.48
C THR A 321 14.16 8.17 2.00
N GLU A 322 15.09 7.63 2.80
CA GLU A 322 15.07 7.68 4.26
C GLU A 322 15.66 8.97 4.86
N THR A 323 16.36 9.77 4.05
CA THR A 323 17.11 10.96 4.50
C THR A 323 16.23 12.08 5.08
N GLY A 324 14.92 12.10 4.77
CA GLY A 324 13.98 13.14 5.20
C GLY A 324 13.22 12.87 6.50
N VAL A 325 13.53 11.78 7.23
CA VAL A 325 12.69 11.31 8.35
C VAL A 325 12.48 12.35 9.45
N GLU A 326 13.51 13.08 9.86
CA GLU A 326 13.40 14.09 10.93
C GLU A 326 12.51 15.26 10.51
N THR A 327 12.65 15.72 9.28
CA THR A 327 11.82 16.79 8.72
C THR A 327 10.36 16.36 8.67
N VAL A 328 10.07 15.12 8.26
CA VAL A 328 8.70 14.59 8.26
C VAL A 328 8.14 14.47 9.67
N LEU A 329 8.92 13.97 10.63
CA LEU A 329 8.49 13.88 12.03
C LEU A 329 8.20 15.25 12.63
N GLN A 330 9.03 16.26 12.34
CA GLN A 330 8.81 17.63 12.80
C GLN A 330 7.52 18.24 12.22
N GLN A 331 7.27 18.04 10.92
CA GLN A 331 6.13 18.65 10.23
C GLN A 331 4.82 17.89 10.46
N PHE A 332 4.89 16.57 10.61
CA PHE A 332 3.72 15.69 10.50
C PHE A 332 3.59 14.68 11.64
N GLY A 333 4.59 14.50 12.50
CA GLY A 333 4.59 13.47 13.55
C GLY A 333 3.40 13.55 14.51
N GLU A 334 3.01 14.75 14.95
CA GLU A 334 1.83 14.94 15.79
C GLU A 334 0.52 14.62 15.06
N ARG A 335 0.43 14.97 13.77
CA ARG A 335 -0.71 14.65 12.93
C ARG A 335 -0.79 13.14 12.66
N LEU A 336 0.35 12.48 12.46
CA LEU A 336 0.44 11.03 12.37
C LEU A 336 -0.14 10.36 13.62
N ILE A 337 0.23 10.80 14.83
CA ILE A 337 -0.29 10.22 16.08
C ILE A 337 -1.82 10.29 16.12
N LYS A 338 -2.40 11.44 15.72
CA LYS A 338 -3.86 11.61 15.66
C LYS A 338 -4.52 10.68 14.64
N LEU A 339 -3.94 10.56 13.45
CA LEU A 339 -4.45 9.72 12.36
C LEU A 339 -4.29 8.21 12.66
N ALA A 340 -3.14 7.81 13.20
CA ALA A 340 -2.79 6.42 13.44
C ALA A 340 -3.30 5.88 14.78
N GLY A 341 -3.64 6.75 15.74
CA GLY A 341 -4.18 6.37 17.05
C GLY A 341 -5.32 5.35 16.98
N PRO A 342 -6.39 5.58 16.18
CA PRO A 342 -7.47 4.61 16.00
C PRO A 342 -7.04 3.28 15.37
N VAL A 343 -6.08 3.32 14.43
CA VAL A 343 -5.51 2.13 13.79
C VAL A 343 -4.75 1.30 14.83
N TRP A 344 -3.88 1.95 15.61
CA TRP A 344 -3.10 1.31 16.67
C TRP A 344 -4.01 0.73 17.75
N LYS A 345 -5.01 1.48 18.21
CA LYS A 345 -5.98 1.03 19.21
C LYS A 345 -6.75 -0.20 18.76
N THR A 346 -7.21 -0.22 17.52
CA THR A 346 -7.92 -1.37 16.97
C THR A 346 -7.03 -2.61 16.90
N GLN A 347 -5.75 -2.44 16.52
CA GLN A 347 -4.81 -3.56 16.50
C GLN A 347 -4.46 -4.06 17.91
N GLU A 348 -4.14 -3.14 18.82
CA GLU A 348 -3.75 -3.43 20.19
C GLU A 348 -4.83 -4.25 20.88
N LYS A 349 -6.08 -3.78 20.82
CA LYS A 349 -7.24 -4.48 21.40
C LYS A 349 -7.35 -5.91 20.89
N LYS A 350 -7.23 -6.09 19.57
CA LYS A 350 -7.39 -7.41 18.92
C LYS A 350 -6.22 -8.34 19.16
N LEU A 351 -5.02 -7.80 19.36
CA LEU A 351 -3.86 -8.58 19.78
C LEU A 351 -3.97 -8.98 21.26
N ARG A 352 -4.46 -8.10 22.14
CA ARG A 352 -4.67 -8.42 23.56
C ARG A 352 -5.74 -9.50 23.77
N GLU A 353 -6.78 -9.51 22.93
CA GLU A 353 -7.82 -10.54 22.91
C GLU A 353 -7.34 -11.89 22.32
N ALA A 354 -6.16 -11.95 21.70
CA ALA A 354 -5.68 -13.18 21.07
C ALA A 354 -5.12 -14.17 22.10
N GLU A 355 -5.48 -15.44 21.97
CA GLU A 355 -5.07 -16.50 22.90
C GLU A 355 -3.55 -16.61 23.07
N PHE A 356 -2.78 -16.45 21.97
CA PHE A 356 -1.31 -16.46 22.00
C PHE A 356 -0.65 -15.25 22.69
N ASN A 357 -1.47 -14.30 23.20
CA ASN A 357 -1.02 -13.13 23.93
C ASN A 357 -1.60 -13.06 25.36
N GLN A 358 -2.41 -14.05 25.75
CA GLN A 358 -2.85 -14.26 27.13
C GLN A 358 -1.74 -15.00 27.88
#